data_AF-A0A5C1MIN8-F1
#
_entry.id   AF-A0A5C1MIN8-F1
#
_cell.length_a   1.000
_cell.length_b   1.000
_cell.length_c   1.000
_cell.angle_alpha   90.00
_cell.angle_beta   90.00
_cell.angle_gamma   90.00
#
_symmetry.space_group_name_H-M   'P 1'
#
loop_
_entity.id
_entity.type
_entity.pdbx_description
1 polymer ?
#
loop_
_entity_poly.entity_id
_entity_poly.type
_entity_poly.pdbx_seq_one_letter_code
_entity_poly.pdbx_strand_id
1 'polypeptide(L)'
;MMRPLPVILAALLGWSGICGAAPYGVARSAAPVLNSPAFSRIFGGADGKSLKTDRCGQVREMEFIALPGTVFRVRETIPGTGGAVYRVETDDYPAPAGIPLYVDSRFIEPRDEEPPARVRALPPRERITATLREAVGAPYVWGGNLREGAHALLGTLYPAEAPLDDRARRRITLAGLDCSGLLYQATNGWTPRNTSRLVAYGAGVAVEGKSAREIAEKVQPLDLIVWNGHVIIVLDRDTAIESRLECGRPGNGGVVETPLEQRLMEIMRTRRPLDAWPAPGKRQGVFVVRRWYGL
;
A
#
# COMPACT_ATOMS: atom_id res chain seq x y z
N MET A 1 -20.42 79.40 22.50
CA MET A 1 -20.83 77.98 22.61
C MET A 1 -20.35 77.25 21.36
N MET A 2 -19.21 76.56 21.41
CA MET A 2 -18.77 75.63 20.38
C MET A 2 -18.42 74.32 21.08
N ARG A 3 -19.13 73.24 20.73
CA ARG A 3 -18.85 71.88 21.20
C ARG A 3 -17.85 71.23 20.23
N PRO A 4 -16.80 70.56 20.69
CA PRO A 4 -15.98 69.72 19.82
C PRO A 4 -16.65 68.33 19.67
N LEU A 5 -16.68 67.81 18.45
CA LEU A 5 -16.98 66.40 18.18
C LEU A 5 -15.77 65.53 18.53
N PRO A 6 -15.94 64.35 19.16
CA PRO A 6 -14.87 63.38 19.26
C PRO A 6 -14.82 62.52 17.99
N VAL A 7 -13.66 62.50 17.33
CA VAL A 7 -13.34 61.51 16.29
C VAL A 7 -13.00 60.20 17.00
N ILE A 8 -13.91 59.23 16.94
CA ILE A 8 -13.67 57.86 17.39
C ILE A 8 -12.89 57.15 16.29
N LEU A 9 -11.60 56.93 16.51
CA LEU A 9 -10.75 56.10 15.67
C LEU A 9 -10.95 54.64 16.07
N ALA A 10 -11.81 53.92 15.36
CA ALA A 10 -11.97 52.48 15.54
C ALA A 10 -10.81 51.76 14.84
N ALA A 11 -9.79 51.38 15.61
CA ALA A 11 -8.73 50.48 15.15
C ALA A 11 -9.31 49.06 15.00
N LEU A 12 -9.71 48.71 13.78
CA LEU A 12 -9.99 47.33 13.38
C LEU A 12 -8.67 46.55 13.35
N LEU A 13 -8.29 46.00 14.50
CA LEU A 13 -7.30 44.92 14.57
C LEU A 13 -7.92 43.69 13.90
N GLY A 14 -7.66 43.55 12.60
CA GLY A 14 -7.89 42.30 11.89
C GLY A 14 -6.99 41.23 12.50
N TRP A 15 -7.55 40.40 13.36
CA TRP A 15 -6.99 39.09 13.65
C TRP A 15 -7.09 38.28 12.37
N SER A 16 -6.04 38.34 11.57
CA SER A 16 -5.72 37.32 10.58
C SER A 16 -5.39 36.04 11.35
N GLY A 17 -6.42 35.34 11.82
CA GLY A 17 -6.29 33.96 12.26
C GLY A 17 -5.71 33.20 11.09
N ILE A 18 -4.41 32.94 11.12
CA ILE A 18 -3.80 31.89 10.31
C ILE A 18 -4.50 30.63 10.81
N CYS A 19 -5.57 30.23 10.14
CA CYS A 19 -6.23 28.97 10.37
C CYS A 19 -5.19 27.92 9.97
N GLY A 20 -4.39 27.48 10.94
CA GLY A 20 -3.36 26.48 10.72
C GLY A 20 -4.01 25.22 10.17
N ALA A 21 -3.40 24.62 9.16
CA ALA A 21 -3.88 23.34 8.67
C ALA A 21 -3.93 22.34 9.83
N ALA A 22 -5.01 21.56 9.91
CA ALA A 22 -5.21 20.58 10.98
C ALA A 22 -3.97 19.64 11.06
N PRO A 23 -3.38 19.44 12.24
CA PRO A 23 -2.16 18.67 12.42
C PRO A 23 -2.34 17.16 12.16
N TYR A 24 -3.59 16.68 12.12
CA TYR A 24 -3.92 15.29 11.88
C TYR A 24 -5.00 15.13 10.81
N GLY A 25 -5.11 13.91 10.29
CA GLY A 25 -6.17 13.54 9.38
C GLY A 25 -6.47 12.05 9.39
N VAL A 26 -7.71 11.70 9.05
CA VAL A 26 -8.17 10.31 8.95
C VAL A 26 -8.65 10.02 7.53
N ALA A 27 -8.23 8.89 6.95
CA ALA A 27 -8.72 8.44 5.66
C ALA A 27 -10.24 8.14 5.72
N ARG A 28 -11.06 8.89 4.99
CA ARG A 28 -12.52 8.66 4.87
C ARG A 28 -12.83 7.42 4.04
N SER A 29 -11.99 7.17 3.05
CA SER A 29 -12.11 6.08 2.09
C SER A 29 -10.73 5.53 1.76
N ALA A 30 -10.66 4.51 0.90
CA ALA A 30 -9.39 4.01 0.40
C ALA A 30 -8.62 5.13 -0.31
N ALA A 31 -7.46 5.49 0.22
CA ALA A 31 -6.70 6.66 -0.19
C ALA A 31 -5.32 6.25 -0.74
N PRO A 32 -5.02 6.49 -2.02
CA PRO A 32 -3.67 6.27 -2.53
C PRO A 32 -2.68 7.18 -1.79
N VAL A 33 -1.60 6.59 -1.31
CA VAL A 33 -0.47 7.31 -0.70
C VAL A 33 0.71 7.19 -1.65
N LEU A 34 1.26 8.34 -2.01
CA LEU A 34 2.30 8.47 -3.01
C LEU A 34 3.61 8.95 -2.39
N ASN A 35 4.74 8.66 -3.03
CA ASN A 35 6.04 9.26 -2.71
C ASN A 35 6.30 10.60 -3.42
N SER A 36 5.26 11.15 -4.07
CA SER A 36 5.31 12.42 -4.81
C SER A 36 4.05 13.23 -4.55
N PRO A 37 4.14 14.56 -4.41
CA PRO A 37 2.96 15.41 -4.25
C PRO A 37 2.20 15.63 -5.58
N ALA A 38 2.71 15.13 -6.71
CA ALA A 38 2.22 15.43 -8.05
C ALA A 38 0.96 14.64 -8.46
N PHE A 39 -0.04 14.57 -7.57
CA PHE A 39 -1.28 13.82 -7.74
C PHE A 39 -1.99 14.10 -9.08
N SER A 40 -2.22 15.37 -9.43
CA SER A 40 -2.88 15.74 -10.70
C SER A 40 -2.12 15.27 -11.94
N ARG A 41 -0.78 15.26 -11.89
CA ARG A 41 0.05 14.74 -12.99
C ARG A 41 0.05 13.22 -13.05
N ILE A 42 -0.11 12.55 -11.91
CA ILE A 42 -0.10 11.09 -11.83
C ILE A 42 -1.45 10.53 -12.28
N PHE A 43 -2.55 11.06 -11.76
CA PHE A 43 -3.91 10.63 -12.10
C PHE A 43 -4.49 11.33 -13.35
N GLY A 44 -3.78 12.33 -13.90
CA GLY A 44 -4.08 12.95 -15.19
C GLY A 44 -3.07 12.65 -16.31
N GLY A 45 -1.88 12.11 -16.02
CA GLY A 45 -0.96 11.70 -17.09
C GLY A 45 -0.51 12.86 -17.98
N ALA A 46 -0.10 12.58 -19.22
CA ALA A 46 0.36 13.59 -20.18
C ALA A 46 -0.80 14.34 -20.88
N ASP A 47 -1.97 13.72 -20.91
CA ASP A 47 -3.18 14.17 -21.59
C ASP A 47 -4.22 14.79 -20.64
N GLY A 48 -3.91 14.87 -19.34
CA GLY A 48 -4.83 15.29 -18.28
C GLY A 48 -5.90 14.25 -17.92
N LYS A 49 -5.89 13.06 -18.55
CA LYS A 49 -6.97 12.07 -18.52
C LYS A 49 -6.51 10.63 -18.29
N SER A 50 -5.22 10.36 -18.34
CA SER A 50 -4.65 9.01 -18.22
C SER A 50 -3.89 8.84 -16.90
N LEU A 51 -3.76 7.59 -16.45
CA LEU A 51 -2.86 7.28 -15.34
C LEU A 51 -1.42 7.26 -15.86
N LYS A 52 -0.52 8.01 -15.22
CA LYS A 52 0.92 7.94 -15.50
C LYS A 52 1.44 6.56 -15.10
N THR A 53 1.99 5.82 -16.05
CA THR A 53 2.61 4.51 -15.79
C THR A 53 3.98 4.37 -16.42
N ASP A 54 4.82 3.49 -15.85
CA ASP A 54 6.05 3.04 -16.48
C ASP A 54 5.78 2.06 -17.66
N ARG A 55 6.86 1.54 -18.27
CA ARG A 55 6.79 0.55 -19.36
C ARG A 55 6.08 -0.76 -18.98
N CYS A 56 5.97 -1.06 -17.69
CA CYS A 56 5.29 -2.23 -17.15
C CYS A 56 3.84 -1.91 -16.75
N GLY A 57 3.35 -0.70 -17.04
CA GLY A 57 2.01 -0.25 -16.67
C GLY A 57 1.84 0.04 -15.18
N GLN A 58 2.92 0.33 -14.45
CA GLN A 58 2.91 0.54 -13.00
C GLN A 58 3.07 2.02 -12.63
N VAL A 59 2.40 2.45 -11.55
CA VAL A 59 2.58 3.79 -10.96
C VAL A 59 3.68 3.70 -9.90
N ARG A 60 4.90 4.13 -10.25
CA ARG A 60 6.07 4.00 -9.35
C ARG A 60 6.03 4.94 -8.16
N GLU A 61 5.21 5.97 -8.25
CA GLU A 61 4.95 6.88 -7.16
C GLU A 61 4.05 6.29 -6.09
N MET A 62 3.31 5.22 -6.39
CA MET A 62 2.42 4.61 -5.41
C MET A 62 3.22 3.79 -4.39
N GLU A 63 3.03 4.11 -3.12
CA GLU A 63 3.62 3.37 -2.00
C GLU A 63 2.64 2.34 -1.46
N PHE A 64 1.41 2.77 -1.15
CA PHE A 64 0.32 1.89 -0.74
C PHE A 64 -1.05 2.58 -0.89
N ILE A 65 -2.14 1.84 -0.68
CA ILE A 65 -3.49 2.38 -0.54
C ILE A 65 -3.87 2.32 0.94
N ALA A 66 -3.97 3.48 1.60
CA ALA A 66 -4.42 3.57 2.97
C ALA A 66 -5.88 3.11 3.08
N LEU A 67 -6.15 2.24 4.05
CA LEU A 67 -7.50 1.74 4.31
C LEU A 67 -8.32 2.82 5.04
N PRO A 68 -9.66 2.82 4.93
CA PRO A 68 -10.51 3.72 5.73
C PRO A 68 -10.15 3.66 7.21
N GLY A 69 -10.11 4.82 7.86
CA GLY A 69 -9.70 4.95 9.27
C GLY A 69 -8.19 5.04 9.48
N THR A 70 -7.35 4.95 8.45
CA THR A 70 -5.89 5.18 8.58
C THR A 70 -5.64 6.59 9.09
N VAL A 71 -4.84 6.70 10.16
CA VAL A 71 -4.49 7.96 10.80
C VAL A 71 -3.19 8.49 10.20
N PHE A 72 -3.19 9.79 9.91
CA PHE A 72 -2.04 10.51 9.41
C PHE A 72 -1.71 11.68 10.33
N ARG A 73 -0.42 11.89 10.56
CA ARG A 73 0.10 13.15 11.05
C ARG A 73 0.47 14.03 9.86
N VAL A 74 -0.14 15.20 9.75
CA VAL A 74 0.11 16.16 8.68
C VAL A 74 1.36 16.96 9.01
N ARG A 75 2.37 16.87 8.14
CA ARG A 75 3.65 17.58 8.28
C ARG A 75 3.70 18.86 7.47
N GLU A 76 2.99 18.88 6.35
CA GLU A 76 3.01 19.99 5.41
C GLU A 76 1.72 19.98 4.59
N THR A 77 1.19 21.17 4.29
CA THR A 77 0.07 21.36 3.37
C THR A 77 0.57 22.06 2.12
N ILE A 78 0.49 21.36 1.00
CA ILE A 78 0.95 21.82 -0.31
C ILE A 78 -0.29 22.24 -1.11
N PRO A 79 -0.45 23.52 -1.46
CA PRO A 79 -1.54 23.96 -2.34
C PRO A 79 -1.46 23.28 -3.72
N GLY A 80 -2.60 22.85 -4.26
CA GLY A 80 -2.67 22.17 -5.55
C GLY A 80 -3.93 22.54 -6.33
N THR A 81 -3.89 22.32 -7.65
CA THR A 81 -5.04 22.49 -8.53
C THR A 81 -6.07 21.39 -8.27
N GLY A 82 -7.19 21.75 -7.66
CA GLY A 82 -8.28 20.81 -7.33
C GLY A 82 -8.28 20.29 -5.89
N GLY A 83 -7.37 20.75 -5.03
CA GLY A 83 -7.29 20.38 -3.63
C GLY A 83 -5.86 20.49 -3.10
N ALA A 84 -5.70 20.60 -1.78
CA ALA A 84 -4.38 20.52 -1.17
C ALA A 84 -3.86 19.07 -1.18
N VAL A 85 -2.55 18.92 -1.19
CA VAL A 85 -1.87 17.64 -0.95
C VAL A 85 -1.16 17.75 0.39
N TYR A 86 -1.33 16.76 1.24
CA TYR A 86 -0.68 16.70 2.54
C TYR A 86 0.58 15.84 2.45
N ARG A 87 1.71 16.35 2.94
CA ARG A 87 2.84 15.50 3.32
C ARG A 87 2.52 14.89 4.68
N VAL A 88 2.61 13.57 4.79
CA VAL A 88 2.10 12.84 5.97
C VAL A 88 3.11 11.84 6.52
N GLU A 89 2.88 11.46 7.76
CA GLU A 89 3.43 10.25 8.40
C GLU A 89 2.29 9.37 8.90
N THR A 90 2.51 8.06 8.95
CA THR A 90 1.53 7.09 9.43
C THR A 90 2.20 5.82 9.94
N ASP A 91 1.63 5.19 10.96
CA ASP A 91 2.10 3.92 11.52
C ASP A 91 1.62 2.70 10.70
N ASP A 92 0.65 2.87 9.80
CA ASP A 92 0.20 1.80 8.89
C ASP A 92 1.26 1.47 7.82
N TYR A 93 2.11 2.42 7.47
CA TYR A 93 3.15 2.26 6.44
C TYR A 93 4.46 2.95 6.86
N PRO A 94 5.45 2.18 7.37
CA PRO A 94 6.78 2.72 7.62
C PRO A 94 7.49 2.90 6.27
N ALA A 95 7.47 4.13 5.77
CA ALA A 95 8.16 4.50 4.55
C ALA A 95 9.66 4.15 4.63
N PRO A 96 10.29 3.74 3.51
CA PRO A 96 11.73 3.64 3.46
C PRO A 96 12.40 4.97 3.83
N ALA A 97 13.61 4.91 4.40
CA ALA A 97 14.32 6.11 4.84
C ALA A 97 14.49 7.11 3.67
N GLY A 98 14.14 8.36 3.92
CA GLY A 98 14.21 9.45 2.93
C GLY A 98 13.06 9.47 1.91
N ILE A 99 12.08 8.58 2.02
CA ILE A 99 10.90 8.59 1.15
C ILE A 99 9.75 9.32 1.86
N PRO A 100 9.40 10.56 1.44
CA PRO A 100 8.24 11.26 1.96
C PRO A 100 6.94 10.59 1.49
N LEU A 101 5.88 10.71 2.27
CA LEU A 101 4.54 10.24 1.90
C LEU A 101 3.61 11.42 1.66
N TYR A 102 2.75 11.29 0.67
CA TYR A 102 1.77 12.30 0.28
C TYR A 102 0.39 11.68 0.10
N VAL A 103 -0.63 12.40 0.54
CA VAL A 103 -2.03 12.04 0.34
C VAL A 103 -2.83 13.25 -0.09
N ASP A 104 -3.77 13.06 -1.01
CA ASP A 104 -4.68 14.11 -1.45
C ASP A 104 -5.70 14.41 -0.34
N SER A 105 -5.79 15.68 0.06
CA SER A 105 -6.65 16.15 1.17
C SER A 105 -8.12 15.77 1.00
N ARG A 106 -8.57 15.53 -0.23
CA ARG A 106 -9.95 15.14 -0.53
C ARG A 106 -10.29 13.72 -0.07
N PHE A 107 -9.30 12.88 0.26
CA PHE A 107 -9.52 11.60 0.94
C PHE A 107 -9.55 11.72 2.46
N ILE A 108 -9.15 12.87 3.01
CA ILE A 108 -8.81 13.02 4.42
C ILE A 108 -9.85 13.88 5.14
N GLU A 109 -10.33 13.37 6.26
CA GLU A 109 -11.05 14.16 7.25
C GLU A 109 -10.04 14.81 8.21
N PRO A 110 -9.90 16.15 8.22
CA PRO A 110 -8.96 16.84 9.10
C PRO A 110 -9.37 16.73 10.57
N ARG A 111 -8.37 16.70 11.46
CA ARG A 111 -8.54 16.58 12.91
C ARG A 111 -7.52 17.46 13.63
N ASP A 112 -7.99 18.21 14.62
CA ASP A 112 -7.14 19.08 15.45
C ASP A 112 -6.35 18.30 16.51
N GLU A 113 -6.91 17.18 16.96
CA GLU A 113 -6.32 16.28 17.95
C GLU A 113 -5.93 14.94 17.33
N GLU A 114 -4.94 14.26 17.91
CA GLU A 114 -4.47 12.95 17.44
C GLU A 114 -5.58 11.90 17.58
N PRO A 115 -6.11 11.36 16.47
CA PRO A 115 -7.14 10.32 16.54
C PRO A 115 -6.57 9.02 17.09
N PRO A 116 -7.39 8.16 17.70
CA PRO A 116 -6.96 6.82 18.05
C PRO A 116 -6.53 6.05 16.80
N ALA A 117 -5.50 5.20 16.96
CA ALA A 117 -5.03 4.35 15.87
C ALA A 117 -6.15 3.48 15.30
N ARG A 118 -6.08 3.18 14.00
CA ARG A 118 -7.03 2.31 13.30
C ARG A 118 -7.10 0.95 13.99
N VAL A 119 -8.32 0.52 14.33
CA VAL A 119 -8.54 -0.83 14.86
C VAL A 119 -8.25 -1.86 13.76
N ARG A 120 -7.28 -2.74 14.02
CA ARG A 120 -6.93 -3.87 13.14
C ARG A 120 -7.43 -5.13 13.80
N ALA A 121 -8.41 -5.80 13.21
CA ALA A 121 -8.85 -7.12 13.67
C ALA A 121 -8.24 -8.18 12.75
N LEU A 122 -7.42 -9.07 13.32
CA LEU A 122 -6.87 -10.21 12.58
C LEU A 122 -8.01 -11.18 12.23
N PRO A 123 -8.30 -11.45 10.95
CA PRO A 123 -9.33 -12.41 10.59
C PRO A 123 -8.94 -13.84 10.98
N PRO A 124 -9.91 -14.75 11.15
CA PRO A 124 -9.63 -16.17 11.34
C PRO A 124 -8.90 -16.75 10.12
N ARG A 125 -8.11 -17.81 10.33
CA ARG A 125 -7.27 -18.43 9.30
C ARG A 125 -8.05 -18.76 8.04
N GLU A 126 -9.23 -19.34 8.19
CA GLU A 126 -10.11 -19.78 7.12
C GLU A 126 -10.55 -18.58 6.27
N ARG A 127 -10.82 -17.43 6.90
CA ARG A 127 -11.18 -16.20 6.20
C ARG A 127 -10.01 -15.64 5.42
N ILE A 128 -8.80 -15.64 5.99
CA ILE A 128 -7.58 -15.20 5.30
C ILE A 128 -7.36 -16.07 4.05
N THR A 129 -7.36 -17.39 4.21
CA THR A 129 -7.16 -18.33 3.10
C THR A 129 -8.24 -18.18 2.03
N ALA A 130 -9.51 -18.01 2.41
CA ALA A 130 -10.59 -17.75 1.45
C ALA A 130 -10.35 -16.46 0.67
N THR A 131 -10.02 -15.35 1.35
CA THR A 131 -9.74 -14.07 0.69
C THR A 131 -8.51 -14.12 -0.24
N LEU A 132 -7.48 -14.89 0.11
CA LEU A 132 -6.34 -15.14 -0.77
C LEU A 132 -6.77 -15.86 -2.05
N ARG A 133 -7.53 -16.95 -1.93
CA ARG A 133 -8.03 -17.74 -3.09
C ARG A 133 -8.96 -16.93 -3.98
N GLU A 134 -9.86 -16.14 -3.40
CA GLU A 134 -10.73 -15.25 -4.16
C GLU A 134 -9.95 -14.17 -4.94
N ALA A 135 -8.69 -13.88 -4.58
CA ALA A 135 -7.88 -12.90 -5.26
C ALA A 135 -7.21 -13.44 -6.54
N VAL A 136 -7.24 -14.76 -6.80
CA VAL A 136 -6.64 -15.36 -8.00
C VAL A 136 -7.18 -14.69 -9.27
N GLY A 137 -6.27 -14.31 -10.17
CA GLY A 137 -6.58 -13.57 -11.38
C GLY A 137 -6.67 -12.05 -11.21
N ALA A 138 -6.60 -11.52 -9.98
CA ALA A 138 -6.47 -10.08 -9.76
C ALA A 138 -5.15 -9.57 -10.38
N PRO A 139 -5.16 -8.40 -11.03
CA PRO A 139 -3.97 -7.89 -11.72
C PRO A 139 -2.88 -7.44 -10.73
N TYR A 140 -1.64 -7.50 -11.18
CA TYR A 140 -0.54 -6.92 -10.42
C TYR A 140 -0.57 -5.39 -10.53
N VAL A 141 -0.57 -4.74 -9.36
CA VAL A 141 -0.45 -3.28 -9.24
C VAL A 141 0.59 -2.98 -8.17
N TRP A 142 1.70 -2.36 -8.55
CA TRP A 142 2.76 -1.90 -7.64
C TRP A 142 2.19 -0.97 -6.57
N GLY A 143 2.39 -1.26 -5.29
CA GLY A 143 1.77 -0.50 -4.20
C GLY A 143 0.29 -0.86 -3.97
N GLY A 144 -0.31 -1.71 -4.81
CA GLY A 144 -1.69 -2.14 -4.69
C GLY A 144 -1.92 -3.06 -3.50
N ASN A 145 -2.92 -2.75 -2.68
CA ASN A 145 -3.41 -3.59 -1.58
C ASN A 145 -4.94 -3.54 -1.47
N LEU A 146 -5.62 -3.32 -2.59
CA LEU A 146 -7.07 -3.30 -2.70
C LEU A 146 -7.48 -3.85 -4.08
N ARG A 147 -8.00 -5.08 -4.11
CA ARG A 147 -8.38 -5.83 -5.32
C ARG A 147 -9.44 -5.09 -6.12
N GLU A 148 -10.37 -4.45 -5.44
CA GLU A 148 -11.48 -3.69 -6.02
C GLU A 148 -11.05 -2.27 -6.45
N GLY A 149 -9.95 -1.77 -5.88
CA GLY A 149 -9.42 -0.44 -6.13
C GLY A 149 -10.05 0.67 -5.28
N ALA A 150 -9.41 1.83 -5.28
CA ALA A 150 -9.88 3.04 -4.60
C ALA A 150 -10.93 3.76 -5.46
N HIS A 151 -12.19 3.32 -5.37
CA HIS A 151 -13.29 3.84 -6.22
C HIS A 151 -13.53 5.35 -6.10
N ALA A 152 -13.15 5.98 -4.99
CA ALA A 152 -13.24 7.44 -4.83
C ALA A 152 -12.37 8.22 -5.85
N LEU A 153 -11.42 7.55 -6.53
CA LEU A 153 -10.70 8.13 -7.66
C LEU A 153 -11.60 8.36 -8.89
N LEU A 154 -12.68 7.59 -9.05
CA LEU A 154 -13.61 7.73 -10.18
C LEU A 154 -14.53 8.94 -9.98
N GLY A 155 -14.62 9.78 -11.01
CA GLY A 155 -15.69 10.78 -11.15
C GLY A 155 -15.49 12.09 -10.39
N THR A 156 -15.20 12.05 -9.09
CA THR A 156 -15.20 13.27 -8.25
C THR A 156 -13.82 13.89 -8.05
N LEU A 157 -12.77 13.07 -7.99
CA LEU A 157 -11.42 13.55 -7.69
C LEU A 157 -10.59 13.76 -8.95
N TYR A 158 -10.77 12.89 -9.95
CA TYR A 158 -10.10 12.93 -11.25
C TYR A 158 -11.14 12.52 -12.32
N PRO A 159 -11.91 13.48 -12.86
CA PRO A 159 -12.98 13.17 -13.81
C PRO A 159 -12.40 12.58 -15.11
N ALA A 160 -13.00 11.49 -15.58
CA ALA A 160 -12.78 10.97 -16.92
C ALA A 160 -13.84 11.56 -17.85
N GLU A 161 -13.42 12.20 -18.95
CA GLU A 161 -14.35 12.84 -19.89
C GLU A 161 -15.16 11.85 -20.75
N ALA A 162 -14.74 10.59 -20.85
CA ALA A 162 -15.39 9.56 -21.64
C ALA A 162 -15.83 8.37 -20.76
N PRO A 163 -16.86 7.60 -21.18
CA PRO A 163 -17.17 6.33 -20.54
C PRO A 163 -15.94 5.41 -20.54
N LEU A 164 -15.39 5.16 -19.36
CA LEU A 164 -14.27 4.24 -19.20
C LEU A 164 -14.78 2.81 -19.36
N ASP A 165 -14.06 2.00 -20.15
CA ASP A 165 -14.23 0.54 -20.14
C ASP A 165 -13.75 -0.05 -18.80
N ASP A 166 -14.07 -1.32 -18.54
CA ASP A 166 -13.75 -1.97 -17.27
C ASP A 166 -12.25 -2.02 -16.98
N ARG A 167 -11.42 -2.12 -18.03
CA ARG A 167 -9.96 -2.18 -17.91
C ARG A 167 -9.40 -0.82 -17.49
N ALA A 168 -9.87 0.26 -18.11
CA ALA A 168 -9.49 1.62 -17.79
C ALA A 168 -9.97 2.00 -16.38
N ARG A 169 -11.19 1.60 -15.99
CA ARG A 169 -11.71 1.77 -14.61
C ARG A 169 -10.82 1.09 -13.59
N ARG A 170 -10.48 -0.19 -13.78
CA ARG A 170 -9.59 -0.93 -12.87
C ARG A 170 -8.21 -0.27 -12.77
N ARG A 171 -7.66 0.21 -13.88
CA ARG A 171 -6.37 0.92 -13.88
C ARG A 171 -6.44 2.23 -13.08
N ILE A 172 -7.39 3.10 -13.38
CA ILE A 172 -7.52 4.41 -12.72
C ILE A 172 -7.78 4.25 -11.22
N THR A 173 -8.58 3.25 -10.84
CA THR A 173 -8.85 2.94 -9.42
C THR A 173 -7.71 2.22 -8.73
N LEU A 174 -6.63 1.87 -9.45
CA LEU A 174 -5.52 1.09 -8.92
C LEU A 174 -5.99 -0.27 -8.37
N ALA A 175 -7.04 -0.84 -8.97
CA ALA A 175 -7.62 -2.12 -8.59
C ALA A 175 -6.65 -3.25 -8.91
N GLY A 176 -6.08 -3.83 -7.85
CA GLY A 176 -5.07 -4.88 -7.95
C GLY A 176 -4.20 -4.97 -6.71
N LEU A 177 -3.29 -5.94 -6.75
CA LEU A 177 -2.50 -6.35 -5.59
C LEU A 177 -1.04 -6.52 -5.99
N ASP A 178 -0.10 -5.96 -5.21
CA ASP A 178 1.28 -6.45 -5.22
C ASP A 178 1.46 -7.65 -4.29
N CYS A 179 2.67 -8.21 -4.27
CA CYS A 179 2.97 -9.42 -3.50
C CYS A 179 2.61 -9.30 -2.01
N SER A 180 3.05 -8.23 -1.35
CA SER A 180 2.75 -7.96 0.05
C SER A 180 1.35 -7.39 0.28
N GLY A 181 0.81 -6.67 -0.70
CA GLY A 181 -0.52 -6.10 -0.67
C GLY A 181 -1.62 -7.17 -0.69
N LEU A 182 -1.36 -8.30 -1.33
CA LEU A 182 -2.21 -9.50 -1.27
C LEU A 182 -2.42 -9.96 0.18
N LEU A 183 -1.33 -10.16 0.94
CA LEU A 183 -1.40 -10.52 2.35
C LEU A 183 -1.99 -9.41 3.22
N TYR A 184 -1.60 -8.16 2.94
CA TYR A 184 -2.09 -6.99 3.66
C TYR A 184 -3.62 -6.87 3.56
N GLN A 185 -4.19 -7.04 2.36
CA GLN A 185 -5.63 -7.05 2.17
C GLN A 185 -6.29 -8.22 2.90
N ALA A 186 -5.78 -9.45 2.71
CA ALA A 186 -6.38 -10.65 3.29
C ALA A 186 -6.42 -10.61 4.83
N THR A 187 -5.58 -9.78 5.43
CA THR A 187 -5.48 -9.61 6.89
C THR A 187 -6.03 -8.27 7.39
N ASN A 188 -6.78 -7.53 6.56
CA ASN A 188 -7.35 -6.22 6.90
C ASN A 188 -6.30 -5.19 7.41
N GLY A 189 -5.11 -5.25 6.81
CA GLY A 189 -3.97 -4.42 7.15
C GLY A 189 -3.29 -4.77 8.47
N TRP A 190 -3.48 -5.99 9.00
CA TRP A 190 -2.80 -6.46 10.20
C TRP A 190 -1.31 -6.69 9.97
N THR A 191 -0.94 -7.34 8.86
CA THR A 191 0.47 -7.68 8.57
C THR A 191 1.27 -6.46 8.12
N PRO A 192 2.60 -6.45 8.27
CA PRO A 192 3.44 -5.41 7.68
C PRO A 192 3.21 -5.25 6.17
N ARG A 193 3.08 -4.01 5.70
CA ARG A 193 2.82 -3.71 4.27
C ARG A 193 4.03 -3.97 3.35
N ASN A 194 5.25 -3.93 3.89
CA ASN A 194 6.48 -4.04 3.10
C ASN A 194 7.21 -5.37 3.34
N THR A 195 7.69 -5.97 2.25
CA THR A 195 8.49 -7.22 2.30
C THR A 195 9.78 -7.06 3.12
N SER A 196 10.35 -5.86 3.17
CA SER A 196 11.51 -5.50 4.01
C SER A 196 11.26 -5.70 5.51
N ARG A 197 10.01 -5.67 5.97
CA ARG A 197 9.61 -6.03 7.34
C ARG A 197 9.15 -7.47 7.45
N LEU A 198 8.51 -8.02 6.41
CA LEU A 198 8.06 -9.42 6.41
C LEU A 198 9.20 -10.43 6.54
N VAL A 199 10.41 -10.12 6.06
CA VAL A 199 11.59 -10.98 6.26
C VAL A 199 11.97 -11.21 7.72
N ALA A 200 11.43 -10.43 8.66
CA ALA A 200 11.65 -10.59 10.11
C ALA A 200 10.32 -10.72 10.89
N TYR A 201 9.20 -10.90 10.21
CA TYR A 201 7.88 -10.97 10.83
C TYR A 201 7.56 -12.41 11.27
N GLY A 202 7.19 -12.60 12.53
CA GLY A 202 6.93 -13.93 13.09
C GLY A 202 8.21 -14.73 13.42
N ALA A 203 8.07 -16.03 13.60
CA ALA A 203 9.15 -16.96 13.92
C ALA A 203 9.81 -17.53 12.65
N GLY A 204 11.13 -17.77 12.71
CA GLY A 204 11.84 -18.46 11.65
C GLY A 204 11.52 -19.95 11.58
N VAL A 205 11.38 -20.47 10.37
CA VAL A 205 11.27 -21.90 10.11
C VAL A 205 12.62 -22.39 9.60
N ALA A 206 13.24 -23.36 10.28
CA ALA A 206 14.53 -23.92 9.87
C ALA A 206 14.45 -24.59 8.48
N VAL A 207 15.06 -23.98 7.46
CA VAL A 207 15.03 -24.36 6.05
C VAL A 207 16.41 -24.36 5.38
N GLU A 208 17.43 -23.86 6.06
CA GLU A 208 18.80 -23.84 5.55
C GLU A 208 19.29 -25.26 5.20
N GLY A 209 19.97 -25.37 4.06
CA GLY A 209 20.46 -26.64 3.54
C GLY A 209 19.41 -27.63 3.03
N LYS A 210 18.11 -27.32 3.13
CA LYS A 210 17.02 -28.19 2.68
C LYS A 210 16.73 -28.05 1.18
N SER A 211 16.32 -29.15 0.58
CA SER A 211 15.75 -29.19 -0.77
C SER A 211 14.34 -28.58 -0.84
N ALA A 212 13.85 -28.31 -2.05
CA ALA A 212 12.49 -27.78 -2.26
C ALA A 212 11.42 -28.68 -1.63
N ARG A 213 11.54 -30.00 -1.79
CA ARG A 213 10.64 -30.99 -1.20
C ARG A 213 10.66 -30.97 0.33
N GLU A 214 11.84 -31.01 0.93
CA GLU A 214 11.98 -30.96 2.39
C GLU A 214 11.45 -29.66 3.00
N ILE A 215 11.53 -28.55 2.26
CA ILE A 215 10.92 -27.27 2.66
C ILE A 215 9.40 -27.39 2.56
N ALA A 216 8.86 -27.89 1.44
CA ALA A 216 7.42 -28.06 1.24
C ALA A 216 6.77 -28.92 2.33
N GLU A 217 7.44 -29.99 2.76
CA GLU A 217 6.97 -30.87 3.84
C GLU A 217 7.00 -30.19 5.24
N LYS A 218 7.74 -29.10 5.41
CA LYS A 218 7.96 -28.43 6.70
C LYS A 218 7.09 -27.18 6.91
N VAL A 219 6.70 -26.52 5.82
CA VAL A 219 5.88 -25.31 5.90
C VAL A 219 4.43 -25.63 6.24
N GLN A 220 3.73 -24.65 6.81
CA GLN A 220 2.33 -24.73 7.21
C GLN A 220 1.51 -23.67 6.47
N PRO A 221 0.17 -23.82 6.39
CA PRO A 221 -0.71 -22.78 5.89
C PRO A 221 -0.41 -21.41 6.52
N LEU A 222 -0.35 -20.40 5.67
CA LEU A 222 0.03 -19.01 5.93
C LEU A 222 1.51 -18.76 6.26
N ASP A 223 2.39 -19.77 6.29
CA ASP A 223 3.83 -19.51 6.32
C ASP A 223 4.24 -18.67 5.09
N LEU A 224 5.18 -17.74 5.29
CA LEU A 224 5.66 -16.83 4.27
C LEU A 224 7.02 -17.28 3.77
N ILE A 225 7.14 -17.55 2.47
CA ILE A 225 8.42 -17.70 1.78
C ILE A 225 8.79 -16.30 1.26
N VAL A 226 9.76 -15.65 1.89
CA VAL A 226 9.94 -14.20 1.74
C VAL A 226 11.40 -13.78 1.56
N TRP A 227 11.60 -12.76 0.72
CA TRP A 227 12.86 -12.02 0.60
C TRP A 227 12.57 -10.53 0.39
N ASN A 228 13.58 -9.69 0.55
CA ASN A 228 13.42 -8.27 0.30
C ASN A 228 13.06 -8.02 -1.17
N GLY A 229 11.81 -7.65 -1.43
CA GLY A 229 11.26 -7.43 -2.77
C GLY A 229 10.14 -8.38 -3.18
N HIS A 230 9.88 -9.49 -2.46
CA HIS A 230 8.77 -10.39 -2.79
C HIS A 230 8.35 -11.30 -1.64
N VAL A 231 7.10 -11.76 -1.67
CA VAL A 231 6.56 -12.76 -0.74
C VAL A 231 5.65 -13.74 -1.46
N ILE A 232 5.75 -15.00 -1.05
CA ILE A 232 4.86 -16.11 -1.43
C ILE A 232 4.23 -16.64 -0.16
N ILE A 233 2.93 -16.93 -0.22
CA ILE A 233 2.13 -17.36 0.93
C ILE A 233 1.74 -18.82 0.70
N VAL A 234 2.04 -19.68 1.66
CA VAL A 234 1.62 -21.09 1.63
C VAL A 234 0.11 -21.14 1.90
N LEU A 235 -0.68 -21.74 1.02
CA LEU A 235 -2.14 -21.88 1.22
C LEU A 235 -2.48 -23.16 1.97
N ASP A 236 -1.83 -24.26 1.57
CA ASP A 236 -2.02 -25.59 2.10
C ASP A 236 -0.74 -26.43 1.90
N ARG A 237 -0.83 -27.76 1.96
CA ARG A 237 0.33 -28.65 1.82
C ARG A 237 0.95 -28.64 0.42
N ASP A 238 0.15 -28.33 -0.59
CA ASP A 238 0.52 -28.55 -1.99
C ASP A 238 0.53 -27.25 -2.79
N THR A 239 -0.08 -26.18 -2.28
CA THR A 239 -0.32 -24.94 -3.03
C THR A 239 0.28 -23.72 -2.33
N ALA A 240 0.87 -22.83 -3.14
CA ALA A 240 1.27 -21.50 -2.73
C ALA A 240 0.63 -20.44 -3.63
N ILE A 241 0.44 -19.24 -3.08
CA ILE A 241 -0.13 -18.09 -3.77
C ILE A 241 0.81 -16.88 -3.70
N GLU A 242 0.87 -16.10 -4.77
CA GLU A 242 1.63 -14.86 -4.84
C GLU A 242 0.99 -13.90 -5.83
N SER A 243 1.22 -12.59 -5.68
CA SER A 243 1.03 -11.65 -6.77
C SER A 243 2.38 -11.31 -7.41
N ARG A 244 2.55 -11.62 -8.69
CA ARG A 244 3.82 -11.45 -9.41
C ARG A 244 3.71 -10.51 -10.61
N LEU A 245 4.68 -9.62 -10.76
CA LEU A 245 4.80 -8.74 -11.92
C LEU A 245 5.43 -9.50 -13.09
N GLU A 246 4.71 -9.59 -14.20
CA GLU A 246 5.20 -10.20 -15.44
C GLU A 246 5.30 -9.14 -16.55
N CYS A 247 6.20 -8.17 -16.36
CA CYS A 247 6.35 -7.04 -17.29
C CYS A 247 6.60 -7.50 -18.74
N GLY A 248 5.81 -6.99 -19.68
CA GLY A 248 5.91 -7.31 -21.10
C GLY A 248 5.11 -8.54 -21.53
N ARG A 249 4.42 -9.21 -20.61
CA ARG A 249 3.44 -10.26 -20.93
C ARG A 249 2.00 -9.72 -20.91
N PRO A 250 1.06 -10.35 -21.64
CA PRO A 250 -0.35 -9.98 -21.56
C PRO A 250 -0.83 -9.93 -20.10
N GLY A 251 -1.45 -8.81 -19.70
CA GLY A 251 -1.93 -8.60 -18.33
C GLY A 251 -0.88 -8.12 -17.31
N ASN A 252 0.42 -8.13 -17.64
CA ASN A 252 1.54 -7.75 -16.76
C ASN A 252 1.59 -8.53 -15.42
N GLY A 253 1.02 -9.73 -15.38
CA GLY A 253 0.98 -10.58 -14.20
C GLY A 253 -0.15 -10.25 -13.21
N GLY A 254 -0.08 -10.83 -12.02
CA GLY A 254 -1.14 -10.78 -11.03
C GLY A 254 -1.05 -11.90 -10.02
N VAL A 255 -2.17 -12.11 -9.33
CA VAL A 255 -2.31 -13.15 -8.32
C VAL A 255 -2.48 -14.51 -8.99
N VAL A 256 -1.61 -15.44 -8.63
CA VAL A 256 -1.59 -16.80 -9.16
C VAL A 256 -1.40 -17.81 -8.04
N GLU A 257 -2.03 -18.97 -8.20
CA GLU A 257 -1.73 -20.16 -7.43
C GLU A 257 -0.77 -21.06 -8.19
N THR A 258 0.15 -21.70 -7.47
CA THR A 258 1.16 -22.58 -8.05
C THR A 258 1.41 -23.77 -7.12
N PRO A 259 1.77 -24.95 -7.65
CA PRO A 259 2.23 -26.06 -6.82
C PRO A 259 3.45 -25.63 -5.99
N LEU A 260 3.38 -25.83 -4.67
CA LEU A 260 4.35 -25.34 -3.69
C LEU A 260 5.77 -25.83 -3.98
N GLU A 261 5.93 -27.14 -4.18
CA GLU A 261 7.26 -27.73 -4.47
C GLU A 261 7.83 -27.19 -5.78
N GLN A 262 7.00 -27.11 -6.83
CA GLN A 262 7.41 -26.51 -8.11
C GLN A 262 7.88 -25.08 -7.91
N ARG A 263 7.12 -24.30 -7.16
CA ARG A 263 7.44 -22.89 -6.96
C ARG A 263 8.72 -22.71 -6.14
N LEU A 264 8.94 -23.54 -5.13
CA LEU A 264 10.20 -23.61 -4.39
C LEU A 264 11.37 -23.95 -5.30
N MET A 265 11.24 -24.95 -6.18
CA MET A 265 12.29 -25.29 -7.16
C MET A 265 12.64 -24.10 -8.06
N GLU A 266 11.65 -23.35 -8.55
CA GLU A 266 11.88 -22.18 -9.39
C GLU A 266 12.66 -21.07 -8.66
N ILE A 267 12.29 -20.78 -7.41
CA ILE A 267 12.98 -19.78 -6.58
C ILE A 267 14.41 -20.23 -6.30
N MET A 268 14.57 -21.52 -5.96
CA MET A 268 15.86 -22.09 -5.56
C MET A 268 16.90 -22.12 -6.68
N ARG A 269 16.50 -21.92 -7.95
CA ARG A 269 17.44 -21.69 -9.06
C ARG A 269 18.24 -20.40 -8.91
N THR A 270 17.71 -19.41 -8.20
CA THR A 270 18.33 -18.08 -8.07
C THR A 270 18.51 -17.63 -6.61
N ARG A 271 18.01 -18.41 -5.65
CA ARG A 271 18.05 -18.09 -4.22
C ARG A 271 18.33 -19.30 -3.37
N ARG A 272 19.02 -19.09 -2.25
CA ARG A 272 19.26 -20.13 -1.25
C ARG A 272 18.35 -19.91 -0.03
N PRO A 273 17.78 -20.98 0.56
CA PRO A 273 17.08 -20.88 1.84
C PRO A 273 18.08 -20.59 2.98
N LEU A 274 17.68 -19.75 3.92
CA LEU A 274 18.37 -19.50 5.18
C LEU A 274 17.37 -19.54 6.35
N ASP A 275 17.85 -19.86 7.54
CA ASP A 275 17.03 -19.88 8.76
C ASP A 275 16.73 -18.46 9.29
N ALA A 276 17.65 -17.53 9.05
CA ALA A 276 17.55 -16.15 9.47
C ALA A 276 17.89 -15.18 8.33
N TRP A 277 17.24 -14.02 8.35
CA TRP A 277 17.50 -12.99 7.35
C TRP A 277 18.86 -12.35 7.61
N PRO A 278 19.74 -12.21 6.60
CA PRO A 278 21.09 -11.71 6.82
C PRO A 278 21.09 -10.23 7.21
N ALA A 279 22.19 -9.83 7.86
CA ALA A 279 22.48 -8.44 8.16
C ALA A 279 22.43 -7.54 6.90
N PRO A 280 22.18 -6.22 7.06
CA PRO A 280 22.28 -5.26 5.97
C PRO A 280 23.55 -5.44 5.12
N GLY A 281 23.43 -5.38 3.79
CA GLY A 281 24.56 -5.55 2.85
C GLY A 281 24.81 -6.98 2.34
N LYS A 282 24.24 -8.03 2.96
CA LYS A 282 24.39 -9.44 2.52
C LYS A 282 23.08 -10.06 1.99
N ARG A 283 22.17 -9.22 1.47
CA ARG A 283 20.73 -9.54 1.28
C ARG A 283 20.35 -10.16 -0.07
N GLN A 284 21.31 -10.40 -0.97
CA GLN A 284 20.99 -10.89 -2.32
C GLN A 284 21.02 -12.41 -2.40
N GLY A 285 20.19 -12.97 -3.28
CA GLY A 285 20.22 -14.41 -3.59
C GLY A 285 19.79 -15.32 -2.45
N VAL A 286 18.99 -14.84 -1.49
CA VAL A 286 18.50 -15.65 -0.37
C VAL A 286 17.01 -15.42 -0.11
N PHE A 287 16.37 -16.39 0.51
CA PHE A 287 15.02 -16.27 1.08
C PHE A 287 14.98 -16.92 2.47
N VAL A 288 13.98 -16.54 3.26
CA VAL A 288 13.69 -17.14 4.56
C VAL A 288 12.23 -17.60 4.58
N VAL A 289 11.91 -18.50 5.52
CA VAL A 289 10.52 -18.88 5.79
C VAL A 289 10.09 -18.37 7.16
N ARG A 290 8.91 -17.75 7.21
CA ARG A 290 8.35 -17.12 8.40
C ARG A 290 6.98 -17.66 8.76
N ARG A 291 6.86 -18.18 9.98
CA ARG A 291 5.59 -18.57 10.59
C ARG A 291 5.07 -17.43 11.45
N TRP A 292 3.84 -17.00 11.24
CA TRP A 292 3.32 -15.81 11.93
C TRP A 292 1.91 -15.97 12.49
N TYR A 293 1.10 -16.87 11.92
CA TYR A 293 -0.30 -17.03 12.33
C TYR A 293 -0.44 -18.07 13.43
N GLY A 294 -1.09 -17.70 14.54
CA GLY A 294 -1.34 -18.61 15.67
C GLY A 294 -0.09 -18.91 16.52
N LEU A 295 0.87 -17.97 16.52
CA LEU A 295 1.96 -17.94 17.49
C LEU A 295 1.51 -17.39 18.84
#